data_AF-A0A4Q2YCC9-F1
#
_entry.id   AF-A0A4Q2YCC9-F1
#
_cell.length_a   1.000
_cell.length_b   1.000
_cell.length_c   1.000
_cell.angle_alpha   90.00
_cell.angle_beta   90.00
_cell.angle_gamma   90.00
#
_symmetry.space_group_name_H-M   'P 1'
#
loop_
_entity.id
_entity.type
_entity.pdbx_description
1 polymer ?
#
loop_
_entity_poly.entity_id
_entity_poly.type
_entity_poly.pdbx_seq_one_letter_code
_entity_poly.pdbx_strand_id
1 'polypeptide(L)'
;MSMILEAMLQRLYASLVSGPSMNARPHRSRQRCDLMELVDFQGTSPATALKELLENRKMEFPAKVAAFENPPFPIAEWSDEQKAAQTSSLKQTRLLKKLREIVEDARDYLNDHGESCLALGFPLVSLPPSGEEKGSKSSRILAPLLLMPVDLQVRTSSRPGVTLSSTGEGVDLLIPNPALLAWIERQTGKGLDETFSDETASDPWREISELLTSISSLLALDPAAEITPEIPLEAVPLLESLPKGAK
;
A
#
# COMPACT_ATOMS: atom_id res chain seq x y z
N MET A 1 -4.88 -33.42 -16.50
CA MET A 1 -5.33 -32.02 -16.66
C MET A 1 -5.09 -31.62 -18.11
N SER A 2 -6.04 -31.00 -18.83
CA SER A 2 -5.84 -30.70 -20.27
C SER A 2 -4.78 -29.61 -20.46
N MET A 3 -3.96 -29.66 -21.52
CA MET A 3 -2.93 -28.64 -21.82
C MET A 3 -3.49 -27.21 -21.92
N ILE A 4 -4.79 -27.07 -22.22
CA ILE A 4 -5.47 -25.78 -22.28
C ILE A 4 -5.64 -25.19 -20.87
N LEU A 5 -6.08 -25.99 -19.90
CA LEU A 5 -6.23 -25.55 -18.51
C LEU A 5 -4.89 -25.13 -17.91
N GLU A 6 -3.83 -25.87 -18.21
CA GLU A 6 -2.49 -25.57 -17.76
C GLU A 6 -1.98 -24.24 -18.35
N ALA A 7 -2.18 -24.00 -19.66
CA ALA A 7 -1.83 -22.73 -20.28
C ALA A 7 -2.66 -21.54 -19.76
N MET A 8 -3.96 -21.74 -19.50
CA MET A 8 -4.83 -20.71 -18.90
C MET A 8 -4.38 -20.37 -17.48
N LEU A 9 -4.05 -21.39 -16.69
CA LEU A 9 -3.55 -21.25 -15.33
C LEU A 9 -2.20 -20.51 -15.31
N GLN A 10 -1.27 -20.83 -16.22
CA GLN A 10 0.00 -20.11 -16.35
C GLN A 10 -0.22 -18.62 -16.68
N ARG A 11 -1.16 -18.30 -17.59
CA ARG A 11 -1.50 -16.90 -17.92
C ARG A 11 -2.13 -16.17 -16.75
N LEU A 12 -3.03 -16.81 -16.01
CA LEU A 12 -3.63 -16.24 -14.80
C LEU A 12 -2.54 -15.91 -13.77
N TYR A 13 -1.61 -16.84 -13.52
CA TYR A 13 -0.52 -16.59 -12.57
C TYR A 13 0.45 -15.51 -13.04
N ALA A 14 0.81 -15.47 -14.32
CA ALA A 14 1.64 -14.40 -14.87
C ALA A 14 0.95 -13.02 -14.68
N SER A 15 -0.37 -12.97 -14.91
CA SER A 15 -1.18 -11.78 -14.64
C SER A 15 -1.18 -11.42 -13.15
N LEU A 16 -1.40 -12.38 -12.25
CA LEU A 16 -1.41 -12.17 -10.80
C LEU A 16 -0.10 -11.57 -10.29
N VAL A 17 1.05 -12.07 -10.74
CA VAL A 17 2.39 -11.55 -10.38
C VAL A 17 2.57 -10.09 -10.79
N SER A 18 2.02 -9.70 -11.94
CA SER A 18 2.04 -8.32 -12.42
C SER A 18 0.94 -7.43 -11.80
N GLY A 19 -0.05 -8.07 -11.17
CA GLY A 19 -1.29 -7.47 -10.69
C GLY A 19 -1.12 -6.57 -9.48
N PRO A 20 -2.17 -5.81 -9.13
CA PRO A 20 -2.10 -4.80 -8.09
C PRO A 20 -1.81 -5.35 -6.70
N SER A 21 -2.37 -6.52 -6.40
CA SER A 21 -2.20 -7.19 -5.11
C SER A 21 -0.81 -7.82 -4.94
N MET A 22 -0.09 -8.18 -6.00
CA MET A 22 1.28 -8.74 -5.87
C MET A 22 2.37 -7.68 -5.94
N ASN A 23 2.17 -6.65 -6.75
CA ASN A 23 3.22 -5.71 -7.09
C ASN A 23 2.80 -4.28 -6.72
N ALA A 24 2.76 -3.99 -5.43
CA ALA A 24 2.28 -2.74 -4.82
C ALA A 24 3.29 -1.59 -4.92
N ARG A 25 3.88 -1.36 -6.09
CA ARG A 25 4.79 -0.22 -6.33
C ARG A 25 3.99 1.08 -6.52
N PRO A 26 3.98 2.02 -5.56
CA PRO A 26 3.15 3.21 -5.66
C PRO A 26 3.57 4.14 -6.81
N HIS A 27 4.87 4.26 -7.07
CA HIS A 27 5.42 5.21 -8.04
C HIS A 27 5.21 4.84 -9.53
N ARG A 28 4.58 3.70 -9.83
CA ARG A 28 4.35 3.21 -11.20
C ARG A 28 2.88 3.12 -11.60
N SER A 29 1.97 3.62 -10.76
CA SER A 29 0.53 3.50 -10.98
C SER A 29 -0.18 4.81 -10.66
N ARG A 30 -1.16 5.17 -11.49
CA ARG A 30 -2.10 6.27 -11.19
C ARG A 30 -3.06 5.93 -10.06
N GLN A 31 -3.31 4.64 -9.84
CA GLN A 31 -4.27 4.11 -8.85
C GLN A 31 -3.62 3.71 -7.51
N ARG A 32 -2.34 4.05 -7.30
CA ARG A 32 -1.61 3.69 -6.06
C ARG A 32 -0.92 4.90 -5.48
N CYS A 33 -0.87 4.96 -4.17
CA CYS A 33 -0.21 6.01 -3.43
C CYS A 33 0.58 5.39 -2.29
N ASP A 34 1.77 5.92 -2.02
CA ASP A 34 2.42 5.68 -0.74
C ASP A 34 1.70 6.53 0.32
N LEU A 35 1.31 5.93 1.44
CA LEU A 35 0.64 6.66 2.52
C LEU A 35 1.55 7.76 3.09
N MET A 36 2.87 7.57 3.04
CA MET A 36 3.84 8.56 3.49
C MET A 36 3.88 9.81 2.61
N GLU A 37 3.33 9.80 1.39
CA GLU A 37 3.14 11.02 0.57
C GLU A 37 2.26 12.06 1.30
N LEU A 38 1.40 11.64 2.23
CA LEU A 38 0.57 12.57 3.03
C LEU A 38 1.38 13.52 3.91
N VAL A 39 2.68 13.30 4.10
CA VAL A 39 3.58 14.29 4.74
C VAL A 39 3.57 15.63 4.00
N ASP A 40 3.32 15.62 2.68
CA ASP A 40 3.22 16.83 1.86
C ASP A 40 2.04 17.74 2.26
N PHE A 41 1.11 17.27 3.08
CA PHE A 41 0.04 18.09 3.66
C PHE A 41 0.50 18.97 4.82
N GLN A 42 1.68 18.71 5.40
CA GLN A 42 2.20 19.43 6.58
C GLN A 42 1.20 19.46 7.75
N GLY A 43 0.34 18.45 7.80
CA GLY A 43 -0.72 18.28 8.78
C GLY A 43 -0.37 17.22 9.82
N THR A 44 -1.29 16.27 10.00
CA THR A 44 -1.03 15.08 10.82
C THR A 44 0.03 14.21 10.14
N SER A 45 0.99 13.68 10.90
CA SER A 45 2.01 12.79 10.37
C SER A 45 1.39 11.43 9.96
N PRO A 46 1.71 10.89 8.77
CA PRO A 46 1.30 9.54 8.38
C PRO A 46 2.05 8.43 9.11
N ALA A 47 3.14 8.73 9.82
CA ALA A 47 3.96 7.72 10.49
C ALA A 47 3.18 6.88 11.51
N THR A 48 2.14 7.43 12.15
CA THR A 48 1.32 6.74 13.15
C THR A 48 0.03 6.17 12.57
N ALA A 49 -0.16 6.23 11.24
CA ALA A 49 -1.45 5.95 10.63
C ALA A 49 -1.91 4.50 10.77
N LEU A 50 -0.98 3.55 10.72
CA LEU A 50 -1.32 2.15 10.92
C LEU A 50 -1.93 1.91 12.30
N LYS A 51 -1.29 2.46 13.35
CA LYS A 51 -1.80 2.37 14.72
C LYS A 51 -3.17 3.01 14.86
N GLU A 52 -3.32 4.23 14.36
CA GLU A 52 -4.59 4.96 14.45
C GLU A 52 -5.74 4.25 13.70
N LEU A 53 -5.47 3.61 12.56
CA LEU A 53 -6.48 2.85 11.83
C LEU A 53 -6.82 1.52 12.52
N LEU A 54 -5.85 0.85 13.13
CA LEU A 54 -6.09 -0.38 13.88
C LEU A 54 -6.84 -0.16 15.19
N GLU A 55 -6.58 0.94 15.89
CA GLU A 55 -7.18 1.22 17.19
C GLU A 55 -8.45 2.08 17.08
N ASN A 56 -8.39 3.17 16.32
CA ASN A 56 -9.44 4.19 16.25
C ASN A 56 -10.26 4.14 14.95
N ARG A 57 -9.92 3.22 14.02
CA ARG A 57 -10.62 2.97 12.75
C ARG A 57 -10.65 4.14 11.77
N LYS A 58 -10.10 5.29 12.14
CA LYS A 58 -10.22 6.53 11.39
C LYS A 58 -9.08 7.48 11.71
N MET A 59 -8.55 8.13 10.67
CA MET A 59 -7.55 9.17 10.81
C MET A 59 -7.78 10.31 9.82
N GLU A 60 -7.51 11.54 10.26
CA GLU A 60 -7.61 12.74 9.43
C GLU A 60 -6.25 13.36 9.15
N PHE A 61 -6.05 13.72 7.88
CA PHE A 61 -4.87 14.37 7.34
C PHE A 61 -5.27 15.73 6.77
N PRO A 62 -5.33 16.79 7.60
CA PRO A 62 -5.61 18.14 7.12
C PRO A 62 -4.47 18.64 6.24
N ALA A 63 -4.79 19.23 5.09
CA ALA A 63 -3.84 19.94 4.23
C ALA A 63 -3.61 21.35 4.79
N LYS A 64 -2.44 21.55 5.41
CA LYS A 64 -2.04 22.77 6.11
C LYS A 64 -0.94 23.57 5.39
N VAL A 65 -0.56 23.18 4.17
CA VAL A 65 0.38 24.00 3.38
C VAL A 65 -0.24 25.36 3.08
N ALA A 66 0.50 26.43 3.34
CA ALA A 66 0.08 27.79 3.07
C ALA A 66 -0.26 28.00 1.58
N ALA A 67 -1.27 28.83 1.31
CA ALA A 67 -1.59 29.23 -0.05
C ALA A 67 -0.38 29.95 -0.66
N PHE A 68 0.06 29.50 -1.83
CA PHE A 68 1.19 30.11 -2.53
C PHE A 68 0.67 31.12 -3.54
N GLU A 69 1.07 32.38 -3.39
CA GLU A 69 0.83 33.43 -4.37
C GLU A 69 2.12 33.66 -5.17
N ASN A 70 2.01 33.66 -6.50
CA ASN A 70 3.18 33.92 -7.34
C ASN A 70 3.68 35.35 -7.10
N PRO A 71 4.95 35.54 -6.72
CA PRO A 71 5.55 36.86 -6.64
C PRO A 71 5.48 37.59 -8.00
N PRO A 72 5.36 38.92 -8.02
CA PRO A 72 5.20 39.70 -9.26
C PRO A 72 6.49 39.82 -10.09
N PHE A 73 7.54 39.06 -9.77
CA PHE A 73 8.86 39.10 -10.40
C PHE A 73 9.32 37.70 -10.85
N PRO A 74 10.29 37.59 -11.78
CA PRO A 74 10.71 36.32 -12.37
C PRO A 74 11.26 35.31 -11.35
N ILE A 75 11.10 34.01 -11.64
CA ILE A 75 11.53 32.89 -10.76
C ILE A 75 13.02 32.94 -10.41
N ALA A 76 13.86 33.50 -11.28
CA ALA A 76 15.29 33.67 -11.05
C ALA A 76 15.60 34.54 -9.82
N GLU A 77 14.69 35.46 -9.49
CA GLU A 77 14.81 36.41 -8.38
C GLU A 77 14.13 35.89 -7.09
N TRP A 78 13.55 34.70 -7.11
CA TRP A 78 12.87 34.15 -5.95
C TRP A 78 13.84 33.67 -4.89
N SER A 79 13.49 33.91 -3.63
CA SER A 79 14.20 33.34 -2.48
C SER A 79 14.01 31.82 -2.42
N ASP A 80 14.90 31.15 -1.70
CA ASP A 80 14.80 29.70 -1.49
C ASP A 80 13.51 29.33 -0.72
N GLU A 81 13.07 30.19 0.19
CA GLU A 81 11.80 30.05 0.91
C GLU A 81 10.59 30.11 -0.03
N GLN A 82 10.59 31.04 -1.00
CA GLN A 82 9.53 31.14 -2.00
C GLN A 82 9.48 29.93 -2.92
N LYS A 83 10.64 29.44 -3.36
CA LYS A 83 10.74 28.21 -4.16
C LYS A 83 10.26 26.99 -3.38
N ALA A 84 10.62 26.90 -2.09
CA ALA A 84 10.15 25.83 -1.20
C ALA A 84 8.63 25.90 -0.99
N ALA A 85 8.07 27.09 -0.74
CA ALA A 85 6.63 27.30 -0.59
C ALA A 85 5.86 26.93 -1.87
N GLN A 86 6.36 27.31 -3.04
CA GLN A 86 5.80 26.88 -4.32
C GLN A 86 5.82 25.35 -4.43
N THR A 87 6.96 24.73 -4.13
CA THR A 87 7.14 23.28 -4.23
C THR A 87 6.17 22.54 -3.32
N SER A 88 6.05 22.96 -2.04
CA SER A 88 5.09 22.39 -1.10
C SER A 88 3.65 22.56 -1.57
N SER A 89 3.28 23.74 -2.07
CA SER A 89 1.94 24.00 -2.59
C SER A 89 1.61 23.08 -3.78
N LEU A 90 2.53 22.98 -4.75
CA LEU A 90 2.37 22.11 -5.92
C LEU A 90 2.27 20.63 -5.54
N LYS A 91 3.08 20.16 -4.58
CA LYS A 91 3.03 18.78 -4.07
C LYS A 91 1.68 18.48 -3.42
N GLN A 92 1.22 19.33 -2.51
CA GLN A 92 -0.09 19.17 -1.87
C GLN A 92 -1.24 19.15 -2.89
N THR A 93 -1.26 20.10 -3.84
CA THR A 93 -2.31 20.16 -4.86
C THR A 93 -2.29 18.94 -5.77
N ARG A 94 -1.09 18.47 -6.18
CA ARG A 94 -0.94 17.26 -7.00
C ARG A 94 -1.46 16.03 -6.26
N LEU A 95 -1.09 15.89 -4.98
CA LEU A 95 -1.52 14.75 -4.17
C LEU A 95 -3.03 14.74 -3.95
N LEU A 96 -3.63 15.89 -3.58
CA LEU A 96 -5.09 16.00 -3.45
C LEU A 96 -5.82 15.65 -4.74
N LYS A 97 -5.30 16.09 -5.90
CA LYS A 97 -5.87 15.75 -7.21
C LYS A 97 -5.82 14.24 -7.46
N LYS A 98 -4.65 13.62 -7.26
CA LYS A 98 -4.45 12.17 -7.43
C LYS A 98 -5.37 11.37 -6.51
N LEU A 99 -5.45 11.72 -5.23
CA LEU A 99 -6.32 11.03 -4.28
C LEU A 99 -7.80 11.19 -4.65
N ARG A 100 -8.21 12.33 -5.21
CA ARG A 100 -9.57 12.51 -5.72
C ARG A 100 -9.85 11.56 -6.88
N GLU A 101 -8.96 11.49 -7.86
CA GLU A 101 -9.09 10.57 -9.01
C GLU A 101 -9.21 9.11 -8.53
N ILE A 102 -8.42 8.71 -7.51
CA ILE A 102 -8.51 7.37 -6.90
C ILE A 102 -9.89 7.14 -6.25
N VAL A 103 -10.42 8.13 -5.52
CA VAL A 103 -11.74 8.01 -4.88
C VAL A 103 -12.87 7.98 -5.89
N GLU A 104 -12.75 8.72 -6.99
CA GLU A 104 -13.72 8.67 -8.10
C GLU A 104 -13.71 7.28 -8.75
N ASP A 105 -12.54 6.76 -9.14
CA ASP A 105 -12.38 5.39 -9.67
C ASP A 105 -12.95 4.34 -8.68
N ALA A 106 -12.70 4.50 -7.38
CA ALA A 106 -13.16 3.57 -6.36
C ALA A 106 -14.68 3.60 -6.14
N ARG A 107 -15.30 4.79 -6.25
CA ARG A 107 -16.75 4.95 -6.17
C ARG A 107 -17.44 4.34 -7.37
N ASP A 108 -16.90 4.55 -8.57
CA ASP A 108 -17.43 3.94 -9.78
C ASP A 108 -17.38 2.41 -9.66
N TYR A 109 -16.25 1.86 -9.19
CA TYR A 109 -16.13 0.43 -8.90
C TYR A 109 -17.18 -0.06 -7.90
N LEU A 110 -17.37 0.65 -6.78
CA LEU A 110 -18.37 0.30 -5.77
C LEU A 110 -19.80 0.33 -6.35
N ASN A 111 -20.13 1.32 -7.17
CA ASN A 111 -21.46 1.42 -7.79
C ASN A 111 -21.71 0.29 -8.81
N ASP A 112 -20.68 -0.10 -9.56
CA ASP A 112 -20.77 -1.12 -10.60
C ASP A 112 -20.75 -2.54 -10.03
N HIS A 113 -20.04 -2.76 -8.92
CA HIS A 113 -19.77 -4.10 -8.37
C HIS A 113 -20.31 -4.36 -6.96
N GLY A 114 -20.71 -3.33 -6.22
CA GLY A 114 -21.24 -3.46 -4.85
C GLY A 114 -20.18 -3.71 -3.77
N GLU A 115 -18.89 -3.65 -4.12
CA GLU A 115 -17.77 -3.93 -3.21
C GLU A 115 -16.74 -2.79 -3.18
N SER A 116 -16.12 -2.54 -2.02
CA SER A 116 -15.01 -1.58 -1.92
C SER A 116 -13.73 -2.17 -2.53
N CYS A 117 -12.94 -1.36 -3.23
CA CYS A 117 -11.70 -1.79 -3.88
C CYS A 117 -10.43 -1.13 -3.31
N LEU A 118 -10.55 -0.30 -2.27
CA LEU A 118 -9.41 0.35 -1.64
C LEU A 118 -8.94 -0.46 -0.43
N ALA A 119 -7.63 -0.70 -0.38
CA ALA A 119 -6.99 -1.34 0.75
C ALA A 119 -5.63 -0.70 1.05
N LEU A 120 -5.29 -0.61 2.33
CA LEU A 120 -3.94 -0.33 2.79
C LEU A 120 -3.16 -1.63 2.86
N GLY A 121 -2.07 -1.74 2.10
CA GLY A 121 -1.24 -2.94 2.06
C GLY A 121 0.01 -2.83 2.93
N PHE A 122 0.19 -3.72 3.90
CA PHE A 122 1.34 -3.71 4.82
C PHE A 122 1.55 -5.07 5.52
N PRO A 123 2.70 -5.29 6.16
CA PRO A 123 3.99 -4.77 5.71
C PRO A 123 4.27 -5.20 4.27
N LEU A 124 5.20 -4.50 3.60
CA LEU A 124 5.63 -4.88 2.25
C LEU A 124 6.76 -5.90 2.32
N VAL A 125 6.57 -7.05 1.67
CA VAL A 125 7.58 -8.10 1.51
C VAL A 125 8.26 -7.96 0.15
N SER A 126 9.59 -7.97 0.18
CA SER A 126 10.43 -7.89 -1.01
C SER A 126 10.84 -9.28 -1.47
N LEU A 127 10.19 -9.76 -2.52
CA LEU A 127 10.42 -11.11 -3.04
C LEU A 127 11.42 -11.08 -4.21
N PRO A 128 12.36 -12.05 -4.27
CA PRO A 128 13.25 -12.16 -5.40
C PRO A 128 12.44 -12.43 -6.68
N PRO A 129 13.01 -12.09 -7.85
CA PRO A 129 12.37 -12.46 -9.11
C PRO A 129 12.29 -13.98 -9.23
N SER A 130 11.09 -14.55 -9.31
CA SER A 130 10.92 -15.98 -9.62
C SER A 130 11.14 -16.22 -11.11
N GLY A 131 12.09 -17.11 -11.42
CA GLY A 131 12.22 -17.86 -12.68
C GLY A 131 12.54 -17.06 -13.95
N GLU A 132 13.45 -17.59 -14.76
CA GLU A 132 13.57 -17.20 -16.17
C GLU A 132 12.36 -17.73 -16.95
N GLU A 133 11.28 -16.95 -17.03
CA GLU A 133 10.36 -17.11 -18.15
C GLU A 133 11.09 -16.68 -19.42
N LYS A 134 11.28 -17.65 -20.34
CA LYS A 134 12.03 -17.52 -21.61
C LYS A 134 11.92 -16.12 -22.22
N GLY A 135 12.97 -15.31 -22.03
CA GLY A 135 13.18 -14.04 -22.70
C GLY A 135 12.83 -12.76 -21.93
N SER A 136 12.29 -12.83 -20.70
CA SER A 136 12.01 -11.64 -19.88
C SER A 136 12.61 -11.78 -18.47
N LYS A 137 13.45 -10.82 -18.06
CA LYS A 137 13.93 -10.74 -16.68
C LYS A 137 12.74 -10.44 -15.76
N SER A 138 12.30 -11.45 -15.02
CA SER A 138 11.39 -11.30 -13.88
C SER A 138 11.91 -10.17 -12.97
N SER A 139 11.07 -9.16 -12.70
CA SER A 139 11.45 -8.02 -11.86
C SER A 139 11.11 -8.33 -10.40
N ARG A 140 11.97 -7.94 -9.45
CA ARG A 140 11.68 -7.99 -8.00
C ARG A 140 10.27 -7.50 -7.70
N ILE A 141 9.57 -8.23 -6.83
CA ILE A 141 8.18 -7.98 -6.46
C ILE A 141 8.16 -7.35 -5.07
N LEU A 142 7.34 -6.31 -4.89
CA LEU A 142 7.00 -5.74 -3.58
C LEU A 142 5.53 -6.05 -3.31
N ALA A 143 5.28 -7.06 -2.48
CA ALA A 143 3.93 -7.54 -2.19
C ALA A 143 3.51 -7.13 -0.78
N PRO A 144 2.32 -6.55 -0.59
CA PRO A 144 1.77 -6.39 0.74
C PRO A 144 1.45 -7.76 1.33
N LEU A 145 1.73 -7.92 2.61
CA LEU A 145 1.42 -9.14 3.33
C LEU A 145 -0.07 -9.23 3.67
N LEU A 146 -0.58 -8.16 4.25
CA LEU A 146 -1.95 -7.96 4.66
C LEU A 146 -2.54 -6.81 3.86
N LEU A 147 -3.85 -6.86 3.70
CA LEU A 147 -4.68 -5.85 3.11
C LEU A 147 -5.71 -5.44 4.16
N MET A 148 -5.68 -4.18 4.58
CA MET A 148 -6.73 -3.59 5.40
C MET A 148 -7.69 -2.83 4.49
N PRO A 149 -8.96 -3.25 4.35
CA PRO A 149 -9.96 -2.51 3.59
C PRO A 149 -10.17 -1.11 4.17
N VAL A 150 -10.19 -0.09 3.30
CA VAL A 150 -10.32 1.31 3.72
C VAL A 150 -11.31 2.09 2.85
N ASP A 151 -11.91 3.12 3.43
CA ASP A 151 -12.61 4.21 2.74
C ASP A 151 -11.73 5.47 2.78
N LEU A 152 -11.69 6.18 1.65
CA LEU A 152 -10.95 7.43 1.50
C LEU A 152 -11.88 8.56 1.12
N GLN A 153 -11.88 9.62 1.91
CA GLN A 153 -12.65 10.84 1.64
C GLN A 153 -11.71 12.00 1.40
N VAL A 154 -11.89 12.70 0.28
CA VAL A 154 -11.05 13.85 -0.11
C VAL A 154 -11.87 15.13 -0.02
N ARG A 155 -11.38 16.07 0.78
CA ARG A 155 -11.92 17.43 0.91
C ARG A 155 -10.98 18.40 0.22
N THR A 156 -11.51 19.31 -0.59
CA THR A 156 -10.69 20.29 -1.34
C THR A 156 -11.24 21.71 -1.27
N SER A 157 -12.26 21.95 -0.45
CA SER A 157 -12.86 23.27 -0.25
C SER A 157 -12.07 24.05 0.82
N SER A 158 -12.75 24.80 1.69
CA SER A 158 -12.15 25.69 2.69
C SER A 158 -11.26 24.99 3.73
N ARG A 159 -11.43 23.69 3.93
CA ARG A 159 -10.58 22.84 4.78
C ARG A 159 -10.11 21.62 3.99
N PRO A 160 -9.10 21.80 3.12
CA PRO A 160 -8.62 20.70 2.32
C PRO A 160 -7.96 19.64 3.21
N GLY A 161 -7.95 18.40 2.73
CA GLY A 161 -7.35 17.27 3.44
C GLY A 161 -8.06 15.97 3.08
N VAL A 162 -7.61 14.89 3.69
CA VAL A 162 -8.24 13.59 3.52
C VAL A 162 -8.57 12.94 4.85
N THR A 163 -9.56 12.06 4.82
CA THR A 163 -9.92 11.18 5.92
C THR A 163 -9.84 9.75 5.42
N LEU A 164 -9.11 8.93 6.15
CA LEU A 164 -8.95 7.51 5.89
C LEU A 164 -9.65 6.75 7.01
N SER A 165 -10.48 5.76 6.67
CA SER A 165 -11.19 4.94 7.65
C SER A 165 -11.07 3.48 7.28
N SER A 166 -10.83 2.59 8.24
CA SER A 166 -10.91 1.14 8.00
C SER A 166 -12.38 0.74 7.85
N THR A 167 -12.69 -0.13 6.89
CA THR A 167 -14.07 -0.58 6.63
C THR A 167 -14.32 -2.03 7.03
N GLY A 168 -13.27 -2.81 7.29
CA GLY A 168 -13.38 -4.19 7.77
C GLY A 168 -13.69 -4.28 9.27
N GLU A 169 -14.39 -5.33 9.66
CA GLU A 169 -14.73 -5.67 11.05
C GLU A 169 -14.36 -7.12 11.34
N GLY A 170 -13.98 -7.44 12.59
CA GLY A 170 -13.55 -8.80 12.96
C GLY A 170 -12.48 -9.34 12.01
N VAL A 171 -12.70 -10.54 11.48
CA VAL A 171 -11.79 -11.21 10.52
C VAL A 171 -11.54 -10.42 9.23
N ASP A 172 -12.45 -9.52 8.84
CA ASP A 172 -12.32 -8.74 7.60
C ASP A 172 -11.50 -7.46 7.79
N LEU A 173 -11.09 -7.13 9.03
CA LEU A 173 -10.23 -5.99 9.30
C LEU A 173 -8.86 -6.14 8.64
N LEU A 174 -8.28 -7.34 8.74
CA LEU A 174 -6.96 -7.67 8.22
C LEU A 174 -7.06 -8.92 7.35
N ILE A 175 -6.96 -8.71 6.04
CA ILE A 175 -7.11 -9.79 5.07
C ILE A 175 -5.71 -10.20 4.60
N PRO A 176 -5.29 -11.47 4.79
CA PRO A 176 -4.09 -11.99 4.17
C PRO A 176 -4.14 -11.80 2.66
N ASN A 177 -3.06 -11.30 2.04
CA ASN A 177 -3.07 -11.02 0.61
C ASN A 177 -3.21 -12.33 -0.20
N PRO A 178 -4.38 -12.59 -0.81
CA PRO A 178 -4.66 -13.89 -1.42
C PRO A 178 -3.76 -14.16 -2.62
N ALA A 179 -3.36 -13.12 -3.35
CA ALA A 179 -2.46 -13.25 -4.48
C ALA A 179 -1.05 -13.66 -4.02
N LEU A 180 -0.58 -13.12 -2.89
CA LEU A 180 0.68 -13.52 -2.28
C LEU A 180 0.60 -14.96 -1.80
N LEU A 181 -0.47 -15.35 -1.11
CA LEU A 181 -0.62 -16.72 -0.62
C LEU A 181 -0.61 -17.73 -1.76
N ALA A 182 -1.37 -17.48 -2.83
CA ALA A 182 -1.38 -18.33 -4.02
C ALA A 182 0.00 -18.42 -4.69
N TRP A 183 0.77 -17.33 -4.68
CA TRP A 183 2.14 -17.34 -5.20
C TRP A 183 3.07 -18.17 -4.30
N ILE A 184 2.99 -18.03 -2.97
CA ILE A 184 3.78 -18.79 -2.00
C ILE A 184 3.50 -20.28 -2.12
N GLU A 185 2.22 -20.66 -2.12
CA GLU A 185 1.79 -22.06 -2.24
C GLU A 185 2.35 -22.69 -3.53
N ARG A 186 2.34 -21.95 -4.63
CA ARG A 186 2.95 -22.39 -5.88
C ARG A 186 4.48 -22.57 -5.78
N GLN A 187 5.18 -21.69 -5.08
CA GLN A 187 6.64 -21.78 -4.94
C GLN A 187 7.07 -22.89 -3.98
N THR A 188 6.32 -23.11 -2.90
CA THR A 188 6.74 -23.97 -1.79
C THR A 188 6.00 -25.32 -1.76
N GLY A 189 4.87 -25.44 -2.45
CA GLY A 189 3.96 -26.57 -2.33
C GLY A 189 3.22 -26.66 -0.99
N LYS A 190 3.28 -25.60 -0.17
CA LYS A 190 2.67 -25.54 1.17
C LYS A 190 1.72 -24.34 1.26
N GLY A 191 0.50 -24.57 1.74
CA GLY A 191 -0.44 -23.51 2.11
C GLY A 191 -0.14 -22.95 3.50
N LEU A 192 -0.76 -21.81 3.81
CA LEU A 192 -0.90 -21.35 5.20
C LEU A 192 -2.03 -22.11 5.87
N ASP A 193 -1.85 -22.42 7.16
CA ASP A 193 -2.91 -22.99 7.98
C ASP A 193 -4.04 -21.95 8.17
N GLU A 194 -5.30 -22.36 8.18
CA GLU A 194 -6.45 -21.44 8.27
C GLU A 194 -6.69 -20.89 9.69
N THR A 195 -5.86 -21.26 10.66
CA THR A 195 -6.12 -21.10 12.11
C THR A 195 -5.79 -19.71 12.68
N PHE A 196 -5.45 -18.72 11.86
CA PHE A 196 -4.94 -17.41 12.31
C PHE A 196 -6.02 -16.34 12.55
N SER A 197 -7.30 -16.64 12.35
CA SER A 197 -8.35 -15.62 12.43
C SER A 197 -8.70 -15.27 13.89
N ASP A 198 -8.33 -14.06 14.34
CA ASP A 198 -9.00 -13.44 15.48
C ASP A 198 -10.40 -13.03 15.03
N GLU A 199 -11.39 -13.89 15.30
CA GLU A 199 -12.79 -13.68 14.92
C GLU A 199 -13.34 -12.30 15.33
N THR A 200 -12.77 -11.73 16.38
CA THR A 200 -13.23 -10.48 17.00
C THR A 200 -12.35 -9.27 16.70
N ALA A 201 -11.19 -9.45 16.05
CA ALA A 201 -10.16 -8.42 15.89
C ALA A 201 -9.78 -7.71 17.21
N SER A 202 -9.72 -8.47 18.30
CA SER A 202 -9.44 -7.99 19.65
C SER A 202 -7.97 -7.63 19.87
N ASP A 203 -7.05 -8.29 19.16
CA ASP A 203 -5.62 -8.06 19.24
C ASP A 203 -4.96 -8.12 17.83
N PRO A 204 -5.13 -7.07 17.02
CA PRO A 204 -4.66 -7.08 15.63
C PRO A 204 -3.13 -7.15 15.52
N TRP A 205 -2.38 -6.68 16.53
CA TRP A 205 -0.91 -6.68 16.49
C TRP A 205 -0.34 -8.09 16.69
N ARG A 206 -0.97 -8.89 17.55
CA ARG A 206 -0.66 -10.32 17.66
C ARG A 206 -0.92 -11.03 16.34
N GLU A 207 -2.07 -10.81 15.72
CA GLU A 207 -2.45 -11.42 14.43
C GLU A 207 -1.43 -11.09 13.32
N ILE A 208 -1.03 -9.82 13.20
CA ILE A 208 0.01 -9.39 12.26
C ILE A 208 1.31 -10.17 12.49
N SER A 209 1.73 -10.30 13.75
CA SER A 209 3.00 -10.95 14.12
C SER A 209 2.99 -12.45 13.88
N GLU A 210 1.88 -13.13 14.19
CA GLU A 210 1.71 -14.58 13.94
C GLU A 210 1.71 -14.89 12.45
N LEU A 211 1.01 -14.08 11.64
CA LEU A 211 0.94 -14.24 10.20
C LEU A 211 2.30 -13.95 9.53
N LEU A 212 3.00 -12.92 9.98
CA LEU A 212 4.37 -12.62 9.56
C LEU A 212 5.33 -13.77 9.83
N THR A 213 5.27 -14.34 11.03
CA THR A 213 6.14 -15.44 11.44
C THR A 213 5.90 -16.67 10.56
N SER A 214 4.63 -16.99 10.32
CA SER A 214 4.23 -18.12 9.48
C SER A 214 4.70 -17.95 8.03
N ILE A 215 4.51 -16.76 7.44
CA ILE A 215 4.93 -16.48 6.07
C ILE A 215 6.45 -16.43 5.94
N SER A 216 7.15 -15.84 6.92
CA SER A 216 8.63 -15.84 6.96
C SER A 216 9.17 -17.28 7.01
N SER A 217 8.55 -18.15 7.81
CA SER A 217 8.89 -19.57 7.90
C SER A 217 8.65 -20.32 6.58
N LEU A 218 7.48 -20.11 5.94
CA LEU A 218 7.15 -20.74 4.65
C LEU A 218 8.12 -20.34 3.54
N LEU A 219 8.56 -19.08 3.54
CA LEU A 219 9.48 -18.54 2.54
C LEU A 219 10.96 -18.69 2.90
N ALA A 220 11.27 -19.29 4.06
CA ALA A 220 12.63 -19.37 4.61
C ALA A 220 13.33 -17.99 4.62
N LEU A 221 12.57 -16.94 4.94
CA LEU A 221 13.10 -15.59 5.15
C LEU A 221 13.64 -15.47 6.58
N ASP A 222 14.57 -14.54 6.77
CA ASP A 222 14.96 -14.14 8.12
C ASP A 222 13.71 -13.73 8.92
N PRO A 223 13.64 -14.07 10.23
CA PRO A 223 12.51 -13.69 11.06
C PRO A 223 12.25 -12.19 10.92
N ALA A 224 11.02 -11.83 10.54
CA ALA A 224 10.63 -10.44 10.46
C ALA A 224 10.85 -9.75 11.82
N ALA A 225 11.22 -8.47 11.80
CA ALA A 225 11.19 -7.67 13.00
C ALA A 225 9.77 -7.71 13.59
N GLU A 226 9.68 -7.82 14.91
CA GLU A 226 8.40 -7.77 15.63
C GLU A 226 7.66 -6.48 15.24
N ILE A 227 6.40 -6.58 14.84
CA ILE A 227 5.60 -5.40 14.49
C ILE A 227 4.81 -4.97 15.71
N THR A 228 5.21 -3.84 16.29
CA THR A 228 4.54 -3.25 17.46
C THR A 228 3.79 -1.97 17.09
N PRO A 229 2.83 -1.52 17.94
CA PRO A 229 2.09 -0.28 17.72
C PRO A 229 2.96 0.96 17.56
N GLU A 230 4.16 0.94 18.13
CA GLU A 230 5.09 2.07 18.17
C GLU A 230 5.95 2.16 16.92
N ILE A 231 5.92 1.17 16.03
CA ILE A 231 6.74 1.18 14.82
C ILE A 231 6.18 2.23 13.85
N PRO A 232 6.97 3.27 13.53
CA PRO A 232 6.53 4.28 12.58
C PRO A 232 6.49 3.71 11.17
N LEU A 233 5.48 4.13 10.39
CA LEU A 233 5.48 3.88 8.96
C LEU A 233 6.65 4.62 8.29
N GLU A 234 7.29 3.93 7.36
CA GLU A 234 8.35 4.46 6.51
C GLU A 234 7.89 4.52 5.06
N ALA A 235 8.53 5.40 4.28
CA ALA A 235 8.23 5.52 2.86
C ALA A 235 8.60 4.21 2.13
N VAL A 236 7.78 3.81 1.17
CA VAL A 236 8.04 2.62 0.37
C VAL A 236 9.35 2.80 -0.39
N PRO A 237 10.34 1.90 -0.22
CA PRO A 237 11.64 2.05 -0.84
C PRO A 237 11.55 1.93 -2.37
N LEU A 238 12.41 2.69 -3.06
CA LEU A 238 12.62 2.50 -4.49
C LEU A 238 13.27 1.14 -4.76
N LEU A 239 13.00 0.53 -5.90
CA LEU A 239 13.58 -0.78 -6.24
C LEU A 239 15.11 -0.78 -6.23
N GLU A 240 15.71 0.34 -6.60
CA GLU A 240 17.15 0.52 -6.66
C GLU A 240 17.81 0.64 -5.27
N SER A 241 17.05 1.02 -4.24
CA SER A 241 17.52 1.07 -2.86
C SER A 241 17.34 -0.25 -2.12
N LEU A 242 16.60 -1.20 -2.67
CA LEU A 242 16.44 -2.52 -2.07
C LEU A 242 17.75 -3.33 -2.17
N PRO A 243 18.03 -4.20 -1.19
CA PRO A 243 19.17 -5.12 -1.25
C PRO A 243 19.13 -5.90 -2.56
N LYS A 244 20.25 -5.99 -3.28
CA LYS A 244 20.32 -6.65 -4.61
C LYS A 244 20.18 -8.18 -4.56
N GLY A 245 19.70 -8.72 -3.45
CA GLY A 245 19.61 -10.16 -3.14
C GLY A 245 20.62 -10.53 -2.08
N ALA A 246 20.22 -11.38 -1.12
CA ALA A 246 21.15 -12.20 -0.40
C ALA A 246 21.83 -13.16 -1.40
N LYS A 247 23.11 -13.44 -1.20
CA LYS A 247 23.83 -14.47 -1.95
C LYS A 247 23.22 -15.84 -1.70
#